data_AF-A0A851D1B6-F1
#
_entry.id   AF-A0A851D1B6-F1
#
_cell.length_a   1.000
_cell.length_b   1.000
_cell.length_c   1.000
_cell.angle_alpha   90.00
_cell.angle_beta   90.00
_cell.angle_gamma   90.00
#
_symmetry.space_group_name_H-M   'P 1'
#
loop_
_entity.id
_entity.type
_entity.pdbx_description
1 polymer ?
#
loop_
_entity_poly.entity_id
_entity_poly.type
_entity_poly.pdbx_seq_one_letter_code
_entity_poly.pdbx_strand_id
1 'polypeptide(L)'
;QSKEIAFQLHEDLMKVLNELYTVMKTYHMYHAESISAESKLKEAEKQEEKQIGRSGDPVFHIRLEERHQRRSSVKKIEKMKEKRQAKYSENKLKSIKARNEYLLTLEATNASVFKYYIHDLSDLIDCCDLGYHASLNRALRTYLSAEYNLETSRHEGLDIIENAVDSLEPRSDKQRFMEMYPTAFCPPMKFEFQSHMGDEVCQVTAQQPVQAELMLRYQQLQSRLATLKIENEEVKKTTEATLQTIQDMVTIEDYDVSECFQHSRSTESVKSTVSETYLSKPSIAKRRANQQETEQFYFMV
;
A
#
# COMPACT_ATOMS: atom_id res chain seq x y z
N GLN A 1 18.82 -7.56 22.22
CA GLN A 1 19.91 -6.65 21.83
C GLN A 1 19.55 -5.17 21.96
N SER A 2 18.70 -4.55 21.13
CA SER A 2 18.40 -3.10 21.28
C SER A 2 17.82 -2.74 22.66
N LYS A 3 16.94 -3.60 23.21
CA LYS A 3 16.45 -3.50 24.59
C LYS A 3 17.57 -3.51 25.64
N GLU A 4 18.62 -4.31 25.47
CA GLU A 4 19.74 -4.40 26.41
C GLU A 4 20.61 -3.15 26.34
N ILE A 5 20.83 -2.61 25.13
CA ILE A 5 21.53 -1.33 24.91
C ILE A 5 20.76 -0.19 25.58
N ALA A 6 19.43 -0.18 25.45
CA ALA A 6 18.56 0.79 26.12
C ALA A 6 18.72 0.75 27.65
N PHE A 7 18.73 -0.45 28.24
CA PHE A 7 18.96 -0.61 29.67
C PHE A 7 20.34 -0.13 30.09
N GLN A 8 21.38 -0.46 29.32
CA GLN A 8 22.74 -0.03 29.62
C GLN A 8 22.87 1.50 29.63
N LEU A 9 22.34 2.17 28.60
CA LEU A 9 22.32 3.64 28.52
C LEU A 9 21.57 4.27 29.70
N HIS A 10 20.44 3.68 30.08
CA HIS A 10 19.65 4.15 31.21
C HIS A 10 20.37 3.95 32.56
N GLU A 11 21.00 2.78 32.77
CA GLU A 11 21.80 2.52 33.96
C GLU A 11 22.99 3.48 34.09
N ASP A 12 23.69 3.76 33.00
CA ASP A 12 24.84 4.67 33.01
C ASP A 12 24.40 6.11 33.30
N LEU A 13 23.26 6.56 32.77
CA LEU A 13 22.67 7.85 33.14
C LEU A 13 22.34 7.92 34.64
N MET A 14 21.74 6.86 35.18
CA MET A 14 21.41 6.79 36.60
C MET A 14 22.65 6.81 37.50
N LYS A 15 23.77 6.20 37.07
CA LYS A 15 25.05 6.28 37.80
C LYS A 15 25.54 7.71 37.90
N VAL A 16 25.54 8.46 36.79
CA VAL A 16 25.98 9.86 36.76
C VAL A 16 25.09 10.75 37.63
N LEU A 17 23.77 10.56 37.61
CA LEU A 17 22.85 11.30 38.47
C LEU A 17 23.08 11.02 39.96
N ASN A 18 23.36 9.77 40.33
CA ASN A 18 23.67 9.39 41.71
C ASN A 18 25.02 9.95 42.19
N GLU A 19 26.00 10.05 41.30
CA GLU A 19 27.29 10.69 41.59
C GLU A 19 27.11 12.18 41.88
N LEU A 20 26.35 12.91 41.05
CA LEU A 20 26.04 14.32 41.27
C LEU A 20 25.40 14.58 42.64
N TYR A 21 24.44 13.74 43.03
CA TYR A 21 23.80 13.83 44.35
C TYR A 21 24.81 13.70 45.49
N THR A 22 25.76 12.77 45.37
CA THR A 22 26.79 12.52 46.39
C THR A 22 27.78 13.69 46.50
N VAL A 23 28.22 14.25 45.38
CA VAL A 23 29.13 15.40 45.35
C VAL A 23 28.46 16.66 45.91
N MET A 24 27.19 16.90 45.54
CA MET A 24 26.39 18.00 46.08
C MET A 24 26.26 17.92 47.61
N LYS A 25 25.95 16.75 48.16
CA LYS A 25 25.83 16.53 49.61
C LYS A 25 27.14 16.86 50.34
N THR A 26 28.28 16.46 49.76
CA THR A 26 29.61 16.75 50.30
C THR A 26 29.90 18.24 50.30
N TYR A 27 29.58 18.94 49.21
CA TYR A 27 29.67 20.40 49.14
C TYR A 27 28.81 21.08 50.22
N HIS A 28 27.54 20.70 50.37
CA HIS A 28 26.64 21.27 51.38
C HIS A 28 27.17 21.10 52.81
N MET A 29 27.71 19.93 53.13
CA MET A 29 28.32 19.65 54.43
C MET A 29 29.50 20.58 54.71
N TYR A 30 30.49 20.65 53.80
CA TYR A 30 31.66 21.52 54.01
C TYR A 30 31.31 23.02 53.97
N HIS A 31 30.29 23.39 53.20
CA HIS A 31 29.79 24.76 53.20
C HIS A 31 29.19 25.15 54.56
N ALA A 32 28.35 24.29 55.15
CA ALA A 32 27.81 24.51 56.48
C ALA A 32 28.90 24.57 57.57
N GLU A 33 29.91 23.70 57.50
CA GLU A 33 31.07 23.73 58.40
C GLU A 33 31.90 25.01 58.25
N SER A 34 32.03 25.54 57.02
CA SER A 34 32.70 26.81 56.76
C SER A 34 31.91 27.98 57.34
N ILE A 35 30.59 28.03 57.15
CA ILE A 35 29.72 29.06 57.73
C ILE A 35 29.78 29.02 59.27
N SER A 36 29.71 27.83 59.87
CA SER A 36 29.81 27.67 61.32
C SER A 36 31.14 28.17 61.88
N ALA A 37 32.26 27.86 61.19
CA ALA A 37 33.59 28.34 61.58
C ALA A 37 33.71 29.87 61.43
N GLU A 38 33.14 30.45 60.37
CA GLU A 38 33.10 31.89 60.13
C GLU A 38 32.33 32.63 61.25
N SER A 39 31.16 32.12 61.64
CA SER A 39 30.37 32.69 62.74
C SER A 39 31.15 32.68 64.06
N LYS A 40 31.81 31.57 64.40
CA LYS A 40 32.64 31.46 65.62
C LYS A 40 33.85 32.40 65.60
N LEU A 41 34.44 32.63 64.43
CA LEU A 41 35.52 33.60 64.23
C LEU A 41 35.02 35.02 64.47
N LYS A 42 33.90 35.42 63.84
CA LYS A 42 33.26 36.73 64.03
C LYS A 42 32.87 37.00 65.49
N GLU A 43 32.40 35.98 66.21
CA GLU A 43 32.14 36.08 67.66
C GLU A 43 33.44 36.30 68.47
N ALA A 44 34.55 35.68 68.08
CA ALA A 44 35.85 35.89 68.73
C ALA A 44 36.36 37.32 68.50
N GLU A 45 36.22 37.82 67.28
CA GLU A 45 36.58 39.20 66.90
C GLU A 45 35.78 40.22 67.70
N LYS A 46 34.46 40.02 67.84
CA LYS A 46 33.61 40.87 68.71
C LYS A 46 33.99 40.81 70.19
N GLN A 47 34.47 39.67 70.70
CA GLN A 47 34.92 39.53 72.09
C GLN A 47 36.26 40.25 72.33
N GLU A 48 37.16 40.21 71.34
CA GLU A 48 38.42 40.96 71.33
C GLU A 48 38.16 42.47 71.32
N GLU A 49 37.29 42.96 70.42
CA GLU A 49 36.89 44.37 70.35
C GLU A 49 36.25 44.86 71.66
N LYS A 50 35.44 44.04 72.33
CA LYS A 50 34.83 44.39 73.64
C LYS A 50 35.85 44.47 74.78
N GLN A 51 36.92 43.67 74.77
CA GLN A 51 37.98 43.74 75.80
C GLN A 51 39.00 44.84 75.54
N ILE A 52 39.29 45.14 74.27
CA ILE A 52 40.18 46.24 73.87
C ILE A 52 39.45 47.59 73.95
N GLY A 53 38.14 47.64 73.69
CA GLY A 53 37.31 48.86 73.77
C GLY A 53 36.98 49.35 75.19
N ARG A 54 37.17 48.54 76.24
CA ARG A 54 37.08 48.98 77.66
C ARG A 54 38.31 49.79 78.13
N SER A 55 39.25 50.07 77.23
CA SER A 55 40.51 50.79 77.50
C SER A 55 40.40 52.32 77.38
N GLY A 56 39.19 52.86 77.28
CA GLY A 56 38.96 54.28 77.00
C GLY A 56 38.69 55.19 78.19
N ASP A 57 38.59 54.67 79.43
CA ASP A 57 38.23 55.50 80.60
C ASP A 57 39.45 55.74 81.54
N PRO A 58 39.92 56.99 81.73
CA PRO A 58 41.13 57.30 82.47
C PRO A 58 40.81 57.65 83.93
N VAL A 59 40.89 56.69 84.87
CA VAL A 59 40.89 57.04 86.30
C VAL A 59 41.89 56.18 87.09
N PHE A 60 42.67 56.90 87.89
CA PHE A 60 43.72 56.48 88.80
C PHE A 60 43.30 55.37 89.79
N HIS A 61 44.30 54.56 90.21
CA HIS A 61 44.28 53.42 91.15
C HIS A 61 43.81 52.06 90.60
N ILE A 62 44.70 51.42 89.83
CA ILE A 62 44.66 49.97 89.59
C ILE A 62 45.95 49.35 90.13
N ARG A 63 45.84 48.35 91.01
CA ARG A 63 46.97 47.57 91.57
C ARG A 63 47.74 46.87 90.44
N LEU A 64 49.06 46.80 90.56
CA LEU A 64 49.98 46.24 89.56
C LEU A 64 49.62 44.79 89.15
N GLU A 65 49.03 44.00 90.05
CA GLU A 65 48.55 42.63 89.77
C GLU A 65 47.38 42.58 88.76
N GLU A 66 46.46 43.54 88.79
CA GLU A 66 45.28 43.55 87.90
C GLU A 66 45.67 43.86 86.43
N ARG A 67 46.76 44.62 86.24
CA ARG A 67 47.32 44.97 84.93
C ARG A 67 47.97 43.76 84.25
N HIS A 68 48.55 42.83 85.02
CA HIS A 68 49.09 41.56 84.53
C HIS A 68 47.98 40.56 84.19
N GLN A 69 46.92 40.49 85.01
CA GLN A 69 45.75 39.65 84.73
C GLN A 69 45.08 40.03 83.40
N ARG A 70 44.89 41.33 83.15
CA ARG A 70 44.31 41.88 81.90
C ARG A 70 45.20 41.67 80.66
N ARG A 71 46.53 41.78 80.78
CA ARG A 71 47.46 41.44 79.67
C ARG A 71 47.45 39.95 79.32
N SER A 72 47.21 39.07 80.30
CA SER A 72 47.12 37.63 80.07
C SER A 72 45.82 37.21 79.37
N SER A 73 44.69 37.88 79.67
CA SER A 73 43.39 37.58 79.06
C SER A 73 43.33 38.00 77.59
N VAL A 74 43.91 39.15 77.24
CA VAL A 74 44.01 39.63 75.85
C VAL A 74 44.84 38.66 75.00
N LYS A 75 46.02 38.23 75.47
CA LYS A 75 46.84 37.21 74.78
C LYS A 75 46.13 35.88 74.59
N LYS A 76 45.28 35.48 75.55
CA LYS A 76 44.49 34.24 75.45
C LYS A 76 43.38 34.34 74.40
N ILE A 77 42.78 35.51 74.25
CA ILE A 77 41.75 35.79 73.24
C ILE A 77 42.37 35.89 71.84
N GLU A 78 43.50 36.56 71.72
CA GLU A 78 44.27 36.65 70.47
C GLU A 78 44.66 35.25 69.95
N LYS A 79 45.20 34.40 70.83
CA LYS A 79 45.49 32.99 70.49
C LYS A 79 44.23 32.17 70.16
N MET A 80 43.10 32.47 70.78
CA MET A 80 41.82 31.82 70.47
C MET A 80 41.30 32.24 69.09
N LYS A 81 41.40 33.54 68.75
CA LYS A 81 41.06 34.09 67.45
C LYS A 81 41.94 33.51 66.37
N GLU A 82 43.25 33.46 66.57
CA GLU A 82 44.20 32.86 65.60
C GLU A 82 43.86 31.39 65.32
N LYS A 83 43.53 30.61 66.35
CA LYS A 83 43.05 29.23 66.18
C LYS A 83 41.74 29.13 65.39
N ARG A 84 40.78 30.05 65.64
CA ARG A 84 39.51 30.12 64.89
C ARG A 84 39.71 30.59 63.46
N GLN A 85 40.65 31.50 63.22
CA GLN A 85 41.04 31.97 61.89
C GLN A 85 41.62 30.83 61.07
N ALA A 86 42.58 30.08 61.62
CA ALA A 86 43.16 28.91 60.95
C ALA A 86 42.09 27.87 60.61
N LYS A 87 41.14 27.59 61.53
CA LYS A 87 40.05 26.64 61.30
C LYS A 87 39.07 27.12 60.23
N TYR A 88 38.73 28.40 60.22
CA TYR A 88 37.92 29.00 59.17
C TYR A 88 38.61 28.90 57.80
N SER A 89 39.89 29.27 57.71
CA SER A 89 40.67 29.17 56.46
C SER A 89 40.73 27.73 55.93
N GLU A 90 40.92 26.73 56.79
CA GLU A 90 40.88 25.31 56.42
C GLU A 90 39.50 24.89 55.89
N ASN A 91 38.43 25.20 56.64
CA ASN A 91 37.06 24.84 56.24
C ASN A 91 36.61 25.58 54.98
N LYS A 92 37.01 26.85 54.81
CA LYS A 92 36.73 27.63 53.62
C LYS A 92 37.39 27.02 52.39
N LEU A 93 38.65 26.59 52.50
CA LEU A 93 39.34 25.91 51.42
C LEU A 93 38.67 24.57 51.06
N LYS A 94 38.24 23.77 52.06
CA LYS A 94 37.48 22.53 51.81
C LYS A 94 36.16 22.80 51.10
N SER A 95 35.41 23.82 51.53
CA SER A 95 34.17 24.25 50.88
C SER A 95 34.40 24.69 49.43
N ILE A 96 35.47 25.45 49.15
CA ILE A 96 35.81 25.88 47.79
C ILE A 96 36.15 24.68 46.91
N LYS A 97 36.97 23.74 47.40
CA LYS A 97 37.31 22.53 46.64
C LYS A 97 36.08 21.70 46.31
N ALA A 98 35.23 21.41 47.30
CA ALA A 98 34.01 20.65 47.08
C ALA A 98 32.99 21.37 46.20
N ARG A 99 32.95 22.72 46.24
CA ARG A 99 32.13 23.50 45.31
C ARG A 99 32.62 23.36 43.87
N ASN A 100 33.93 23.39 43.65
CA ASN A 100 34.50 23.23 42.32
C ASN A 100 34.23 21.83 41.77
N GLU A 101 34.43 20.78 42.59
CA GLU A 101 34.06 19.40 42.20
C GLU A 101 32.58 19.27 41.87
N TYR A 102 31.70 19.91 42.66
CA TYR A 102 30.27 19.94 42.38
C TYR A 102 29.96 20.60 41.03
N LEU A 103 30.54 21.76 40.74
CA LEU A 103 30.31 22.45 39.47
C LEU A 103 30.83 21.65 38.27
N LEU A 104 32.00 21.00 38.38
CA LEU A 104 32.53 20.13 37.33
C LEU A 104 31.63 18.91 37.09
N THR A 105 31.18 18.25 38.16
CA THR A 105 30.28 17.10 38.08
C THR A 105 28.91 17.50 37.53
N LEU A 106 28.42 18.69 37.88
CA LEU A 106 27.16 19.24 37.37
C LEU A 106 27.21 19.43 35.86
N GLU A 107 28.30 20.02 35.34
CA GLU A 107 28.47 20.21 33.91
C GLU A 107 28.55 18.87 33.15
N ALA A 108 29.34 17.92 33.67
CA ALA A 108 29.45 16.59 33.09
C ALA A 108 28.10 15.82 33.10
N THR A 109 27.31 15.99 34.17
CA THR A 109 25.98 15.39 34.29
C THR A 109 25.01 15.99 33.28
N ASN A 110 24.98 17.32 33.16
CA ASN A 110 24.14 18.00 32.17
C ASN A 110 24.48 17.57 30.73
N ALA A 111 25.77 17.44 30.41
CA ALA A 111 26.21 16.94 29.10
C ALA A 111 25.75 15.49 28.86
N SER A 112 25.81 14.63 29.89
CA SER A 112 25.36 13.23 29.81
C SER A 112 23.85 13.12 29.62
N VAL A 113 23.07 13.91 30.35
CA VAL A 113 21.60 14.01 30.19
C VAL A 113 21.25 14.50 28.78
N PHE A 114 21.91 15.57 28.32
CA PHE A 114 21.69 16.11 26.97
C PHE A 114 21.98 15.05 25.91
N LYS A 115 23.14 14.38 25.97
CA LYS A 115 23.52 13.34 25.03
C LYS A 115 22.48 12.21 25.00
N TYR A 116 22.07 11.72 26.16
CA TYR A 116 21.09 10.64 26.27
C TYR A 116 19.78 10.98 25.54
N TYR A 117 19.21 12.15 25.82
CA TYR A 117 17.90 12.52 25.28
C TYR A 117 17.93 13.01 23.83
N ILE A 118 19.00 13.69 23.42
CA ILE A 118 19.07 14.33 22.09
C ILE A 118 19.68 13.40 21.04
N HIS A 119 20.59 12.51 21.44
CA HIS A 119 21.31 11.63 20.51
C HIS A 119 21.00 10.16 20.79
N ASP A 120 21.31 9.65 21.98
CA ASP A 120 21.35 8.21 22.21
C ASP A 120 19.96 7.55 22.05
N LEU A 121 18.88 8.23 22.45
CA LEU A 121 17.51 7.73 22.24
C LEU A 121 17.12 7.66 20.75
N SER A 122 17.55 8.62 19.93
CA SER A 122 17.29 8.60 18.49
C SER A 122 18.00 7.43 17.83
N ASP A 123 19.31 7.29 18.11
CA ASP A 123 20.13 6.22 17.56
C ASP A 123 19.63 4.83 18.01
N LEU A 124 19.10 4.73 19.22
CA LEU A 124 18.50 3.51 19.74
C LEU A 124 17.25 3.10 18.94
N ILE A 125 16.40 4.06 18.56
CA ILE A 125 15.21 3.80 17.74
C ILE A 125 15.63 3.31 16.35
N ASP A 126 16.61 3.96 15.73
CA ASP A 126 17.16 3.52 14.45
C ASP A 126 17.76 2.10 14.53
N CYS A 127 18.37 1.75 15.67
CA CYS A 127 18.83 0.37 15.94
C CYS A 127 17.67 -0.62 16.13
N CYS A 128 16.51 -0.20 16.61
CA CYS A 128 15.32 -1.06 16.72
C CYS A 128 14.73 -1.38 15.35
N ASP A 129 14.76 -0.42 14.43
CA ASP A 129 14.19 -0.56 13.09
C ASP A 129 15.15 -1.19 12.07
N LEU A 130 16.37 -1.54 12.50
CA LEU A 130 17.43 -2.03 11.65
C LEU A 130 16.98 -3.23 10.81
N GLY A 131 16.79 -2.99 9.50
CA GLY A 131 16.43 -4.00 8.52
C GLY A 131 14.96 -4.41 8.48
N TYR A 132 14.11 -3.94 9.40
CA TYR A 132 12.69 -4.32 9.43
C TYR A 132 11.96 -3.88 8.16
N HIS A 133 11.97 -2.58 7.86
CA HIS A 133 11.28 -2.04 6.68
C HIS A 133 11.86 -2.58 5.37
N ALA A 134 13.17 -2.74 5.28
CA ALA A 134 13.82 -3.29 4.10
C ALA A 134 13.39 -4.75 3.85
N SER A 135 13.31 -5.56 4.91
CA SER A 135 12.88 -6.96 4.83
C SER A 135 11.40 -7.08 4.47
N LEU A 136 10.55 -6.28 5.10
CA LEU A 136 9.11 -6.24 4.80
C LEU A 136 8.85 -5.78 3.36
N ASN A 137 9.51 -4.72 2.90
CA ASN A 137 9.42 -4.25 1.52
C ASN A 137 9.82 -5.35 0.52
N ARG A 138 10.89 -6.10 0.79
CA ARG A 138 11.28 -7.22 -0.06
C ARG A 138 10.22 -8.31 -0.10
N ALA A 139 9.67 -8.72 1.06
CA ALA A 139 8.62 -9.73 1.12
C ALA A 139 7.36 -9.30 0.35
N LEU A 140 6.92 -8.06 0.53
CA LEU A 140 5.76 -7.51 -0.19
C LEU A 140 6.02 -7.38 -1.69
N ARG A 141 7.25 -7.03 -2.10
CA ARG A 141 7.62 -7.00 -3.52
C ARG A 141 7.64 -8.39 -4.15
N THR A 142 8.04 -9.42 -3.40
CA THR A 142 7.94 -10.81 -3.87
C THR A 142 6.47 -11.20 -4.08
N TYR A 143 5.59 -10.84 -3.15
CA TYR A 143 4.14 -11.07 -3.31
C TYR A 143 3.60 -10.34 -4.55
N LEU A 144 3.87 -9.04 -4.69
CA LEU A 144 3.42 -8.26 -5.85
C LEU A 144 3.96 -8.83 -7.16
N SER A 145 5.24 -9.22 -7.19
CA SER A 145 5.83 -9.86 -8.35
C SER A 145 5.11 -11.17 -8.71
N ALA A 146 4.70 -11.98 -7.73
CA ALA A 146 3.96 -13.21 -7.99
C ALA A 146 2.57 -12.91 -8.58
N GLU A 147 1.83 -11.96 -8.00
CA GLU A 147 0.51 -11.55 -8.50
C GLU A 147 0.57 -11.01 -9.93
N TYR A 148 1.55 -10.14 -10.25
CA TYR A 148 1.72 -9.61 -11.61
C TYR A 148 2.01 -10.70 -12.63
N ASN A 149 2.89 -11.67 -12.31
CA ASN A 149 3.19 -12.77 -13.24
C ASN A 149 1.97 -13.67 -13.44
N LEU A 150 1.16 -13.90 -12.39
CA LEU A 150 -0.07 -14.67 -12.50
C LEU A 150 -1.11 -13.94 -13.37
N GLU A 151 -1.24 -12.62 -13.21
CA GLU A 151 -2.10 -11.79 -14.05
C GLU A 151 -1.66 -11.83 -15.52
N THR A 152 -0.37 -11.68 -15.81
CA THR A 152 0.17 -11.80 -17.18
C THR A 152 -0.14 -13.17 -17.78
N SER A 153 0.13 -14.26 -17.06
CA SER A 153 -0.16 -15.62 -17.55
C SER A 153 -1.66 -15.85 -17.79
N ARG A 154 -2.53 -15.26 -16.97
CA ARG A 154 -3.98 -15.30 -17.21
C ARG A 154 -4.37 -14.52 -18.46
N HIS A 155 -3.80 -13.34 -18.66
CA HIS A 155 -4.06 -12.53 -19.84
C HIS A 155 -3.64 -13.25 -21.13
N GLU A 156 -2.45 -13.84 -21.15
CA GLU A 156 -1.99 -14.68 -22.28
C GLU A 156 -2.95 -15.84 -22.58
N GLY A 157 -3.50 -16.47 -21.54
CA GLY A 157 -4.50 -17.53 -21.70
C GLY A 157 -5.83 -17.02 -22.27
N LEU A 158 -6.25 -15.81 -21.91
CA LEU A 158 -7.44 -15.16 -22.47
C LEU A 158 -7.23 -14.80 -23.94
N ASP A 159 -6.08 -14.26 -24.30
CA ASP A 159 -5.74 -13.92 -25.69
C ASP A 159 -5.81 -15.15 -26.60
N ILE A 160 -5.38 -16.33 -26.14
CA ILE A 160 -5.50 -17.58 -26.91
C ILE A 160 -6.98 -17.92 -27.19
N ILE A 161 -7.84 -17.73 -26.19
CA ILE A 161 -9.28 -18.01 -26.33
C ILE A 161 -9.92 -16.97 -27.26
N GLU A 162 -9.60 -15.69 -27.10
CA GLU A 162 -10.07 -14.60 -27.97
C GLU A 162 -9.72 -14.88 -29.44
N ASN A 163 -8.47 -15.22 -29.72
CA ASN A 163 -8.03 -15.61 -31.07
C ASN A 163 -8.81 -16.84 -31.60
N ALA A 164 -9.12 -17.82 -30.75
CA ALA A 164 -9.90 -18.99 -31.14
C ALA A 164 -11.36 -18.63 -31.46
N VAL A 165 -11.95 -17.68 -30.73
CA VAL A 165 -13.29 -17.13 -30.99
C VAL A 165 -13.30 -16.37 -32.32
N ASP A 166 -12.32 -15.50 -32.56
CA ASP A 166 -12.19 -14.73 -33.81
C ASP A 166 -11.97 -15.63 -35.03
N SER A 167 -11.40 -16.81 -34.83
CA SER A 167 -11.13 -17.80 -35.89
C SER A 167 -12.32 -18.69 -36.24
N LEU A 168 -13.50 -18.48 -35.64
CA LEU A 168 -14.69 -19.28 -35.95
C LEU A 168 -15.21 -18.99 -37.38
N GLU A 169 -15.01 -19.94 -38.29
CA GLU A 169 -15.37 -19.80 -39.71
C GLU A 169 -16.29 -20.93 -40.22
N PRO A 170 -17.63 -20.77 -40.18
CA PRO A 170 -18.58 -21.81 -40.59
C PRO A 170 -18.41 -22.29 -42.04
N ARG A 171 -17.94 -21.42 -42.94
CA ARG A 171 -17.69 -21.78 -44.35
C ARG A 171 -16.50 -22.71 -44.50
N SER A 172 -15.43 -22.46 -43.75
CA SER A 172 -14.22 -23.28 -43.72
C SER A 172 -14.52 -24.66 -43.11
N ASP A 173 -15.27 -24.69 -42.00
CA ASP A 173 -15.71 -25.93 -41.37
C ASP A 173 -16.58 -26.78 -42.31
N LYS A 174 -17.53 -26.16 -43.01
CA LYS A 174 -18.35 -26.84 -44.03
C LYS A 174 -17.49 -27.43 -45.14
N GLN A 175 -16.51 -26.67 -45.65
CA GLN A 175 -15.61 -27.16 -46.70
C GLN A 175 -14.82 -28.38 -46.21
N ARG A 176 -14.19 -28.28 -45.04
CA ARG A 176 -13.44 -29.39 -44.43
C ARG A 176 -14.32 -30.61 -44.21
N PHE A 177 -15.58 -30.42 -43.79
CA PHE A 177 -16.54 -31.49 -43.64
C PHE A 177 -16.86 -32.18 -44.97
N MET A 178 -17.12 -31.43 -46.04
CA MET A 178 -17.37 -32.01 -47.37
C MET A 178 -16.14 -32.76 -47.91
N GLU A 179 -14.94 -32.22 -47.70
CA GLU A 179 -13.67 -32.85 -48.09
C GLU A 179 -13.37 -34.13 -47.31
N MET A 180 -13.85 -34.24 -46.07
CA MET A 180 -13.70 -35.43 -45.23
C MET A 180 -14.58 -36.60 -45.71
N TYR A 181 -15.70 -36.32 -46.39
CA TYR A 181 -16.67 -37.32 -46.81
C TYR A 181 -16.98 -37.27 -48.32
N PRO A 182 -15.96 -37.45 -49.19
CA PRO A 182 -16.14 -37.29 -50.64
C PRO A 182 -17.16 -38.28 -51.23
N THR A 183 -17.29 -39.48 -50.66
CA THR A 183 -18.25 -40.49 -51.12
C THR A 183 -19.72 -40.05 -50.99
N ALA A 184 -20.02 -39.14 -50.05
CA ALA A 184 -21.36 -38.62 -49.84
C ALA A 184 -21.65 -37.36 -50.68
N PHE A 185 -20.62 -36.54 -50.96
CA PHE A 185 -20.79 -35.20 -51.52
C PHE A 185 -20.26 -35.03 -52.95
N CYS A 186 -19.50 -35.98 -53.49
CA CYS A 186 -19.09 -35.93 -54.88
C CYS A 186 -20.30 -36.15 -55.81
N PRO A 187 -20.51 -35.27 -56.82
CA PRO A 187 -21.61 -35.44 -57.75
C PRO A 187 -21.42 -36.72 -58.58
N PRO A 188 -22.51 -37.49 -58.83
CA PRO A 188 -22.45 -38.67 -59.67
C PRO A 188 -22.19 -38.30 -61.13
N MET A 189 -21.81 -39.29 -61.94
CA MET A 189 -21.71 -39.11 -63.40
C MET A 189 -23.05 -38.64 -63.98
N LYS A 190 -22.98 -37.79 -65.01
CA LYS A 190 -24.17 -37.38 -65.74
C LYS A 190 -24.82 -38.60 -66.40
N PHE A 191 -26.14 -38.62 -66.42
CA PHE A 191 -26.86 -39.59 -67.21
C PHE A 191 -26.59 -39.36 -68.69
N GLU A 192 -26.35 -40.46 -69.42
CA GLU A 192 -26.12 -40.45 -70.85
C GLU A 192 -27.30 -41.12 -71.58
N PHE A 193 -27.56 -40.70 -72.82
CA PHE A 193 -28.55 -41.34 -73.67
C PHE A 193 -28.15 -42.80 -73.91
N GLN A 194 -29.04 -43.73 -73.56
CA GLN A 194 -28.86 -45.16 -73.79
C GLN A 194 -29.66 -45.55 -75.04
N SER A 195 -28.98 -45.86 -76.14
CA SER A 195 -29.65 -46.27 -77.37
C SER A 195 -30.35 -47.61 -77.21
N HIS A 196 -31.56 -47.73 -77.78
CA HIS A 196 -32.30 -48.97 -77.79
C HIS A 196 -32.07 -49.70 -79.12
N MET A 197 -31.67 -50.97 -79.06
CA MET A 197 -31.54 -51.85 -80.24
C MET A 197 -30.69 -51.27 -81.39
N GLY A 198 -29.64 -50.52 -81.06
CA GLY A 198 -28.72 -49.96 -82.05
C GLY A 198 -29.20 -48.68 -82.72
N ASP A 199 -30.15 -47.95 -82.11
CA ASP A 199 -30.53 -46.61 -82.58
C ASP A 199 -29.32 -45.67 -82.65
N GLU A 200 -29.02 -45.19 -83.85
CA GLU A 200 -27.87 -44.33 -84.15
C GLU A 200 -28.18 -42.83 -83.92
N VAL A 201 -29.44 -42.47 -83.69
CA VAL A 201 -29.86 -41.06 -83.52
C VAL A 201 -29.79 -40.66 -82.05
N CYS A 202 -28.83 -39.80 -81.70
CA CYS A 202 -28.61 -39.30 -80.33
C CYS A 202 -28.91 -37.79 -80.17
N GLN A 203 -29.60 -37.20 -81.14
CA GLN A 203 -29.92 -35.77 -81.18
C GLN A 203 -31.41 -35.55 -81.48
N VAL A 204 -31.91 -34.36 -81.17
CA VAL A 204 -33.30 -33.99 -81.45
C VAL A 204 -33.52 -33.85 -82.96
N THR A 205 -34.38 -34.69 -83.53
CA THR A 205 -34.77 -34.61 -84.95
C THR A 205 -35.93 -33.64 -85.14
N ALA A 206 -35.68 -32.53 -85.85
CA ALA A 206 -36.66 -31.44 -86.04
C ALA A 206 -37.14 -31.28 -87.50
N GLN A 207 -37.30 -32.40 -88.22
CA GLN A 207 -37.83 -32.41 -89.60
C GLN A 207 -39.37 -32.50 -89.61
N GLN A 208 -40.02 -32.24 -90.74
CA GLN A 208 -41.48 -32.47 -90.86
C GLN A 208 -41.80 -33.97 -90.78
N PRO A 209 -42.90 -34.38 -90.12
CA PRO A 209 -43.99 -33.54 -89.59
C PRO A 209 -43.79 -33.02 -88.15
N VAL A 210 -42.78 -33.50 -87.41
CA VAL A 210 -42.60 -33.24 -85.96
C VAL A 210 -42.13 -31.82 -85.62
N GLN A 211 -41.58 -31.09 -86.60
CA GLN A 211 -41.05 -29.73 -86.41
C GLN A 211 -42.07 -28.75 -85.78
N ALA A 212 -43.33 -28.79 -86.23
CA ALA A 212 -44.36 -27.86 -85.75
C ALA A 212 -44.71 -28.10 -84.27
N GLU A 213 -44.78 -29.37 -83.88
CA GLU A 213 -45.04 -29.78 -82.49
C GLU A 213 -43.87 -29.39 -81.56
N LEU A 214 -42.62 -29.57 -82.02
CA LEU A 214 -41.43 -29.15 -81.28
C LEU A 214 -41.38 -27.63 -81.08
N MET A 215 -41.73 -26.85 -82.10
CA MET A 215 -41.79 -25.39 -82.00
C MET A 215 -42.87 -24.93 -81.02
N LEU A 216 -44.05 -25.55 -81.05
CA LEU A 216 -45.11 -25.29 -80.08
C LEU A 216 -44.65 -25.64 -78.66
N ARG A 217 -43.99 -26.80 -78.49
CA ARG A 217 -43.44 -27.22 -77.19
C ARG A 217 -42.38 -26.27 -76.67
N TYR A 218 -41.50 -25.78 -77.54
CA TYR A 218 -40.49 -24.78 -77.19
C TYR A 218 -41.14 -23.49 -76.66
N GLN A 219 -42.14 -22.95 -77.37
CA GLN A 219 -42.86 -21.75 -76.93
C GLN A 219 -43.56 -21.95 -75.58
N GLN A 220 -44.18 -23.11 -75.36
CA GLN A 220 -44.79 -23.49 -74.07
C GLN A 220 -43.75 -23.58 -72.94
N LEU A 221 -42.58 -24.18 -73.20
CA LEU A 221 -41.51 -24.26 -72.21
C LEU A 221 -40.95 -22.87 -71.90
N GLN A 222 -40.77 -22.03 -72.92
CA GLN A 222 -40.25 -20.68 -72.76
C GLN A 222 -41.20 -19.80 -71.92
N SER A 223 -42.51 -19.85 -72.18
CA SER A 223 -43.49 -19.10 -71.38
C SER A 223 -43.55 -19.59 -69.93
N ARG A 224 -43.59 -20.92 -69.73
CA ARG A 224 -43.56 -21.52 -68.39
C ARG A 224 -42.29 -21.18 -67.63
N LEU A 225 -41.12 -21.23 -68.27
CA LEU A 225 -39.85 -20.89 -67.66
C LEU A 225 -39.82 -19.41 -67.23
N ALA A 226 -40.40 -18.50 -68.02
CA ALA A 226 -40.48 -17.09 -67.68
C ALA A 226 -41.30 -16.88 -66.40
N THR A 227 -42.47 -17.53 -66.28
CA THR A 227 -43.29 -17.48 -65.06
C THR A 227 -42.55 -18.06 -63.85
N LEU A 228 -41.98 -19.26 -63.98
CA LEU A 228 -41.25 -19.92 -62.89
C LEU A 228 -40.04 -19.10 -62.41
N LYS A 229 -39.34 -18.40 -63.31
CA LYS A 229 -38.22 -17.52 -62.93
C LYS A 229 -38.69 -16.35 -62.06
N ILE A 230 -39.85 -15.76 -62.36
CA ILE A 230 -40.40 -14.66 -61.56
C ILE A 230 -40.79 -15.19 -60.17
N GLU A 231 -41.54 -16.28 -60.11
CA GLU A 231 -41.95 -16.92 -58.85
C GLU A 231 -40.73 -17.31 -57.99
N ASN A 232 -39.70 -17.91 -58.60
CA ASN A 232 -38.48 -18.31 -57.89
C ASN A 232 -37.71 -17.11 -57.34
N GLU A 233 -37.61 -16.01 -58.09
CA GLU A 233 -36.96 -14.78 -57.62
C GLU A 233 -37.74 -14.11 -56.47
N GLU A 234 -39.07 -14.19 -56.46
CA GLU A 234 -39.88 -13.71 -55.34
C GLU A 234 -39.65 -14.55 -54.06
N VAL A 235 -39.66 -15.88 -54.18
CA VAL A 235 -39.35 -16.80 -53.08
C VAL A 235 -37.94 -16.57 -52.55
N LYS A 236 -36.96 -16.45 -53.44
CA LYS A 236 -35.56 -16.19 -53.10
C LYS A 236 -35.41 -14.88 -52.32
N LYS A 237 -36.03 -13.78 -52.77
CA LYS A 237 -35.97 -12.49 -52.06
C LYS A 237 -36.56 -12.58 -50.66
N THR A 238 -37.70 -13.25 -50.51
CA THR A 238 -38.31 -13.49 -49.19
C THR A 238 -37.37 -14.30 -48.31
N THR A 239 -36.79 -15.38 -48.83
CA THR A 239 -35.84 -16.24 -48.11
C THR A 239 -34.60 -15.48 -47.66
N GLU A 240 -33.99 -14.68 -48.55
CA GLU A 240 -32.80 -13.87 -48.25
C GLU A 240 -33.10 -12.79 -47.20
N ALA A 241 -34.25 -12.13 -47.29
CA ALA A 241 -34.67 -11.13 -46.30
C ALA A 241 -34.94 -11.76 -44.92
N THR A 242 -35.59 -12.93 -44.87
CA THR A 242 -35.80 -13.67 -43.63
C THR A 242 -34.47 -14.15 -43.04
N LEU A 243 -33.54 -14.65 -43.87
CA LEU A 243 -32.20 -15.03 -43.41
C LEU A 243 -31.45 -13.86 -42.80
N GLN A 244 -31.49 -12.68 -43.43
CA GLN A 244 -30.86 -11.48 -42.89
C GLN A 244 -31.46 -11.12 -41.52
N THR A 245 -32.78 -11.22 -41.39
CA THR A 245 -33.47 -10.97 -40.12
C THR A 245 -33.01 -11.93 -39.02
N ILE A 246 -32.84 -13.22 -39.35
CA ILE A 246 -32.30 -14.22 -38.42
C ILE A 246 -30.86 -13.88 -38.04
N GLN A 247 -30.02 -13.50 -39.02
CA GLN A 247 -28.64 -13.09 -38.78
C GLN A 247 -28.56 -11.92 -37.80
N ASP A 248 -29.35 -10.87 -38.03
CA ASP A 248 -29.40 -9.69 -37.15
C ASP A 248 -29.82 -10.06 -35.71
N MET A 249 -30.70 -11.06 -35.54
CA MET A 249 -31.10 -11.55 -34.22
C MET A 249 -29.99 -12.31 -33.48
N VAL A 250 -29.14 -13.05 -34.20
CA VAL A 250 -28.11 -13.92 -33.59
C VAL A 250 -26.73 -13.28 -33.48
N THR A 251 -26.47 -12.17 -34.19
CA THR A 251 -25.21 -11.41 -34.11
C THR A 251 -25.28 -10.20 -33.17
N ILE A 252 -26.21 -10.21 -32.22
CA ILE A 252 -26.30 -9.17 -31.21
C ILE A 252 -25.09 -9.22 -30.26
N GLU A 253 -24.47 -8.08 -29.98
CA GLU A 253 -23.30 -7.97 -29.09
C GLU A 253 -23.74 -7.79 -27.62
N ASP A 254 -24.27 -8.86 -27.01
CA ASP A 254 -24.78 -8.84 -25.63
C ASP A 254 -23.86 -9.54 -24.60
N TYR A 255 -22.57 -9.63 -24.89
CA TYR A 255 -21.56 -10.32 -24.08
C TYR A 255 -20.76 -9.42 -23.12
N ASP A 256 -20.85 -8.07 -23.21
CA ASP A 256 -20.19 -7.17 -22.25
C ASP A 256 -20.90 -7.18 -20.90
N VAL A 257 -20.16 -7.57 -19.86
CA VAL A 257 -20.65 -7.67 -18.47
C VAL A 257 -19.96 -6.69 -17.53
N SER A 258 -19.31 -5.64 -18.06
CA SER A 258 -18.59 -4.64 -17.27
C SER A 258 -19.46 -3.99 -16.19
N GLU A 259 -20.75 -3.79 -16.46
CA GLU A 259 -21.72 -3.28 -15.48
C GLU A 259 -21.85 -4.17 -14.23
N CYS A 260 -21.64 -5.49 -14.35
CA CYS A 260 -21.71 -6.42 -13.22
C CYS A 260 -20.57 -6.23 -12.21
N PHE A 261 -19.47 -5.58 -12.61
CA PHE A 261 -18.30 -5.35 -11.76
C PHE A 261 -18.22 -3.92 -11.22
N GLN A 262 -19.23 -3.08 -11.50
CA GLN A 262 -19.34 -1.74 -10.94
C GLN A 262 -19.72 -1.82 -9.44
N HIS A 263 -18.71 -1.81 -8.58
CA HIS A 263 -18.92 -1.69 -7.14
C HIS A 263 -18.96 -0.21 -6.78
N SER A 264 -20.15 0.32 -6.50
CA SER A 264 -20.30 1.63 -5.85
C SER A 264 -19.46 1.66 -4.58
N ARG A 265 -18.46 2.55 -4.49
CA ARG A 265 -17.73 2.83 -3.25
C ARG A 265 -18.58 3.57 -2.20
N SER A 266 -19.86 3.80 -2.50
CA SER A 266 -20.85 4.40 -1.60
C SER A 266 -21.74 3.31 -1.02
N THR A 267 -22.03 3.39 0.28
CA THR A 267 -23.02 2.56 0.99
C THR A 267 -24.47 2.83 0.55
N GLU A 268 -24.69 3.61 -0.51
CA GLU A 268 -26.00 3.75 -1.13
C GLU A 268 -26.16 2.71 -2.23
N SER A 269 -27.03 1.74 -1.93
CA SER A 269 -27.61 0.80 -2.87
C SER A 269 -28.32 1.57 -3.99
N VAL A 270 -27.59 1.88 -5.06
CA VAL A 270 -28.21 2.27 -6.33
C VAL A 270 -28.41 0.99 -7.12
N LYS A 271 -29.61 0.39 -7.01
CA LYS A 271 -30.06 -0.59 -7.99
C LYS A 271 -30.09 0.11 -9.35
N SER A 272 -29.26 -0.33 -10.29
CA SER A 272 -29.29 0.14 -11.67
C SER A 272 -30.60 -0.33 -12.31
N THR A 273 -31.59 0.56 -12.38
CA THR A 273 -32.94 0.27 -12.88
C THR A 273 -33.04 0.25 -14.41
N VAL A 274 -31.94 0.50 -15.13
CA VAL A 274 -31.98 0.64 -16.60
C VAL A 274 -31.78 -0.71 -17.30
N SER A 275 -30.99 -1.62 -16.75
CA SER A 275 -30.66 -2.92 -17.36
C SER A 275 -31.72 -4.02 -17.11
N GLU A 276 -32.65 -3.83 -16.15
CA GLU A 276 -33.64 -4.84 -15.76
C GLU A 276 -34.73 -5.12 -16.81
N THR A 277 -35.06 -4.16 -17.68
CA THR A 277 -36.21 -4.31 -18.61
C THR A 277 -35.86 -5.20 -19.82
N TYR A 278 -34.64 -5.09 -20.36
CA TYR A 278 -34.22 -5.87 -21.53
C TYR A 278 -33.95 -7.35 -21.18
N LEU A 279 -33.39 -7.59 -19.99
CA LEU A 279 -33.01 -8.91 -19.47
C LEU A 279 -34.10 -9.56 -18.61
N SER A 280 -35.30 -8.97 -18.53
CA SER A 280 -36.42 -9.58 -17.81
C SER A 280 -36.80 -10.95 -18.39
N LYS A 281 -37.18 -11.92 -17.54
CA LYS A 281 -37.61 -13.25 -18.01
C LYS A 281 -38.73 -13.20 -19.09
N PRO A 282 -39.75 -12.34 -18.96
CA PRO A 282 -40.78 -12.21 -20.00
C PRO A 282 -40.28 -11.64 -21.33
N SER A 283 -39.33 -10.68 -21.32
CA SER A 283 -38.77 -10.10 -22.55
C SER A 283 -37.86 -11.09 -23.29
N ILE A 284 -37.10 -11.91 -22.57
CA ILE A 284 -36.27 -12.98 -23.15
C ILE A 284 -37.14 -14.03 -23.83
N ALA A 285 -38.19 -14.50 -23.16
CA ALA A 285 -39.10 -15.51 -23.71
C ALA A 285 -39.78 -15.01 -24.99
N LYS A 286 -40.21 -13.74 -25.02
CA LYS A 286 -40.81 -13.13 -26.21
C LYS A 286 -39.83 -13.03 -27.37
N ARG A 287 -38.57 -12.64 -27.13
CA ARG A 287 -37.52 -12.58 -28.17
C ARG A 287 -37.26 -13.96 -28.76
N ARG A 288 -37.13 -14.98 -27.90
CA ARG A 288 -36.93 -16.37 -28.33
C ARG A 288 -38.09 -16.92 -29.15
N ALA A 289 -39.33 -16.63 -28.77
CA ALA A 289 -40.51 -17.03 -29.54
C ALA A 289 -40.51 -16.40 -30.94
N ASN A 290 -40.22 -15.10 -31.04
CA ASN A 290 -40.12 -14.40 -32.32
C ASN A 290 -39.01 -14.99 -33.22
N GLN A 291 -37.83 -15.27 -32.65
CA GLN A 291 -36.75 -15.94 -33.38
C GLN A 291 -37.21 -17.30 -33.93
N GLN A 292 -37.87 -18.13 -33.10
CA GLN A 292 -38.37 -19.44 -33.53
C GLN A 292 -39.43 -19.35 -34.64
N GLU A 293 -40.36 -18.40 -34.54
CA GLU A 293 -41.36 -18.16 -35.59
C GLU A 293 -40.70 -17.72 -36.90
N THR A 294 -39.65 -16.89 -36.81
CA THR A 294 -38.89 -16.41 -37.98
C THR A 294 -38.09 -17.54 -38.62
N GLU A 295 -37.42 -18.38 -37.83
CA GLU A 295 -36.73 -19.59 -38.32
C GLU A 295 -37.70 -20.58 -38.95
N GLN A 296 -38.88 -20.79 -38.32
CA GLN A 296 -39.91 -21.65 -38.88
C GLN A 296 -40.40 -21.13 -40.23
N PHE A 297 -40.61 -19.81 -40.36
CA PHE A 297 -40.96 -19.19 -41.63
C PHE A 297 -39.85 -19.39 -42.68
N TYR A 298 -38.58 -19.21 -42.31
CA TYR A 298 -37.44 -19.44 -43.20
C TYR A 298 -37.41 -20.85 -43.81
N PHE A 299 -37.76 -21.89 -43.03
CA PHE A 299 -37.82 -23.26 -43.53
C PHE A 299 -39.10 -23.61 -44.32
N MET A 300 -40.12 -22.75 -44.30
CA MET A 300 -41.39 -22.96 -45.02
C MET A 300 -41.45 -22.24 -46.38
N VAL A 301 -40.71 -21.14 -46.54
CA VAL A 301 -40.59 -20.37 -47.79
C VAL A 301 -39.73 -21.13 -48.80
#